data_AF-A0A264W433-F1
#
_entry.id   AF-A0A264W433-F1
#
_cell.length_a   1.000
_cell.length_b   1.000
_cell.length_c   1.000
_cell.angle_alpha   90.00
_cell.angle_beta   90.00
_cell.angle_gamma   90.00
#
_symmetry.space_group_name_H-M   'P 1'
#
loop_
_entity.id
_entity.type
_entity.pdbx_description
1 polymer ?
#
loop_
_entity_poly.entity_id
_entity_poly.type
_entity_poly.pdbx_seq_one_letter_code
_entity_poly.pdbx_strand_id
1 'polypeptide(L)'
;MENELKSLKAAMDATVFKDADFDSSNKQGVRKALYKKKRRSFSLAPLVAVAALFLVVLIGMSAVLQNEQSAAPEPPPETHIFEGMIFQGQTNSGDSLQFIDGNLTIFTDPMMSAVRPWTDPDDASSEQANETTYSKITVVREDSLFSVYSDGNLVFTLTQTAPRMFEDSSGNVYVTNQYIEEADSLTARVEDFDLGFNIDGGQIFGNNVNGIVIYMGNLGMRNGNLSVLDEFLLEKGYNSTDSIYLEFPKAQIVVEGSMYTVHLNDEESLEFEKVGKRIIKDANGREYYSNDTLE
;
A
#
# COMPACT_ATOMS: atom_id res chain seq x y z
N MET A 1 39.44 10.67 13.26
CA MET A 1 40.75 10.50 12.61
C MET A 1 41.05 9.09 12.10
N GLU A 2 41.10 8.03 12.92
CA GLU A 2 41.48 6.70 12.39
C GLU A 2 40.39 6.03 11.52
N ASN A 3 39.12 6.30 11.83
CA ASN A 3 37.99 5.88 10.99
C ASN A 3 37.86 6.70 9.69
N GLU A 4 38.36 7.94 9.69
CA GLU A 4 38.45 8.78 8.47
C GLU A 4 39.56 8.27 7.54
N LEU A 5 40.62 7.66 8.09
CA LEU A 5 41.69 7.03 7.29
C LEU A 5 41.24 5.69 6.66
N LYS A 6 40.37 4.92 7.35
CA LYS A 6 39.81 3.68 6.81
C LYS A 6 38.80 3.92 5.68
N SER A 7 38.00 4.98 5.77
CA SER A 7 37.10 5.36 4.67
C SER A 7 37.86 5.92 3.46
N LEU A 8 38.99 6.61 3.67
CA LEU A 8 39.88 7.06 2.58
C LEU A 8 40.51 5.88 1.80
N LYS A 9 40.86 4.78 2.48
CA LYS A 9 41.42 3.58 1.84
C LYS A 9 40.39 2.83 0.99
N ALA A 10 39.12 2.77 1.44
CA ALA A 10 38.02 2.21 0.65
C ALA A 10 37.72 3.03 -0.62
N ALA A 11 37.96 4.35 -0.58
CA ALA A 11 37.77 5.24 -1.73
C ALA A 11 38.89 5.11 -2.79
N MET A 12 40.14 4.79 -2.39
CA MET A 12 41.24 4.54 -3.33
C MET A 12 41.10 3.21 -4.10
N ASP A 13 40.55 2.16 -3.48
CA ASP A 13 40.34 0.87 -4.15
C ASP A 13 39.19 0.91 -5.16
N ALA A 14 38.25 1.86 -5.02
CA ALA A 14 37.18 2.08 -5.98
C ALA A 14 37.63 2.84 -7.25
N THR A 15 38.84 3.41 -7.30
CA THR A 15 39.32 4.26 -8.41
C THR A 15 40.38 3.61 -9.32
N VAL A 16 41.11 2.58 -8.86
CA VAL A 16 42.23 1.98 -9.62
C VAL A 16 41.82 1.17 -10.87
N PHE A 17 40.56 0.74 -10.98
CA PHE A 17 40.10 -0.10 -12.11
C PHE A 17 39.01 0.53 -12.98
N LYS A 18 38.77 1.84 -12.83
CA LYS A 18 37.61 2.47 -13.49
C LYS A 18 37.87 3.05 -14.89
N ASP A 19 39.13 3.22 -15.34
CA ASP A 19 39.41 3.91 -16.62
C ASP A 19 40.47 3.26 -17.55
N ALA A 20 40.76 1.97 -17.46
CA ALA A 20 41.67 1.32 -18.42
C ALA A 20 41.23 -0.11 -18.77
N ASP A 21 41.27 -0.45 -20.06
CA ASP A 21 41.12 -1.80 -20.60
C ASP A 21 42.19 -2.74 -20.02
N PHE A 22 41.93 -3.31 -18.84
CA PHE A 22 42.79 -4.33 -18.24
C PHE A 22 42.53 -5.70 -18.89
N ASP A 23 43.47 -6.14 -19.72
CA ASP A 23 43.52 -7.53 -20.19
C ASP A 23 43.77 -8.52 -19.01
N SER A 24 43.17 -9.70 -19.18
CA SER A 24 43.16 -10.90 -18.36
C SER A 24 44.51 -11.32 -17.74
N SER A 25 45.63 -11.00 -18.37
CA SER A 25 46.99 -11.21 -17.85
C SER A 25 47.22 -10.55 -16.47
N ASN A 26 46.73 -9.32 -16.29
CA ASN A 26 46.95 -8.55 -15.06
C ASN A 26 46.05 -9.00 -13.90
N LYS A 27 44.92 -9.66 -14.20
CA LYS A 27 44.03 -10.24 -13.18
C LYS A 27 44.59 -11.53 -12.53
N GLN A 28 45.54 -12.23 -13.16
CA GLN A 28 46.09 -13.48 -12.59
C GLN A 28 47.27 -13.28 -11.64
N GLY A 29 48.06 -12.21 -11.79
CA GLY A 29 49.18 -11.91 -10.89
C GLY A 29 48.71 -11.66 -9.44
N VAL A 30 47.62 -10.92 -9.28
CA VAL A 30 47.06 -10.55 -7.98
C VAL A 30 46.38 -11.75 -7.29
N ARG A 31 45.70 -12.62 -8.04
CA ARG A 31 45.07 -13.83 -7.50
C ARG A 31 46.07 -14.88 -7.01
N LYS A 32 47.30 -14.89 -7.56
CA LYS A 32 48.38 -15.79 -7.11
C LYS A 32 49.02 -15.35 -5.78
N ALA A 33 48.86 -14.10 -5.36
CA ALA A 33 49.38 -13.62 -4.08
C ALA A 33 48.49 -14.02 -2.89
N LEU A 34 47.17 -14.07 -3.08
CA LEU A 34 46.21 -14.33 -1.99
C LEU A 34 46.01 -15.82 -1.66
N TYR A 35 46.37 -16.74 -2.57
CA TYR A 35 46.26 -18.20 -2.38
C TYR A 35 47.52 -18.91 -1.84
N LYS A 36 48.45 -18.16 -1.23
CA LYS A 36 49.72 -18.72 -0.76
C LYS A 36 49.64 -19.18 0.71
N LYS A 37 49.32 -20.47 0.89
CA LYS A 37 49.67 -21.39 2.01
C LYS A 37 48.92 -21.22 3.35
N LYS A 38 48.05 -22.17 3.77
CA LYS A 38 48.29 -23.55 4.33
C LYS A 38 48.82 -23.50 5.80
N ARG A 39 48.40 -24.29 6.81
CA ARG A 39 47.84 -25.67 6.88
C ARG A 39 47.49 -26.02 8.36
N ARG A 40 46.40 -26.78 8.60
CA ARG A 40 46.09 -27.80 9.68
C ARG A 40 46.70 -27.67 11.11
N SER A 41 45.84 -27.67 12.15
CA SER A 41 45.57 -28.82 13.07
C SER A 41 44.90 -28.42 14.42
N PHE A 42 43.84 -29.15 14.81
CA PHE A 42 43.32 -29.49 16.17
C PHE A 42 43.50 -28.53 17.38
N SER A 43 42.40 -28.16 18.06
CA SER A 43 41.92 -28.84 19.29
C SER A 43 40.58 -28.24 19.80
N LEU A 44 39.76 -29.09 20.42
CA LEU A 44 38.32 -28.95 20.65
C LEU A 44 38.04 -28.64 22.14
N ALA A 45 38.61 -27.57 22.71
CA ALA A 45 38.52 -27.32 24.16
C ALA A 45 38.53 -25.85 24.65
N PRO A 46 37.92 -24.88 23.93
CA PRO A 46 37.32 -23.74 24.66
C PRO A 46 35.90 -23.37 24.20
N LEU A 47 35.33 -24.03 23.19
CA LEU A 47 34.02 -23.67 22.63
C LEU A 47 32.81 -24.09 23.49
N VAL A 48 32.98 -25.02 24.43
CA VAL A 48 31.89 -25.44 25.34
C VAL A 48 31.68 -24.43 26.48
N ALA A 49 32.72 -23.69 26.89
CA ALA A 49 32.59 -22.66 27.91
C ALA A 49 31.87 -21.40 27.40
N VAL A 50 32.08 -21.03 26.13
CA VAL A 50 31.40 -19.88 25.50
C VAL A 50 29.94 -20.22 25.17
N ALA A 51 29.64 -21.45 24.75
CA ALA A 51 28.27 -21.89 24.52
C ALA A 51 27.43 -21.97 25.81
N ALA A 52 28.04 -22.39 26.94
CA ALA A 52 27.36 -22.39 28.24
C ALA A 52 27.12 -20.97 28.79
N LEU A 53 28.04 -20.02 28.54
CA LEU A 53 27.86 -18.61 28.92
C LEU A 53 26.79 -17.91 28.06
N PHE A 54 26.69 -18.26 26.77
CA PHE A 54 25.60 -17.79 25.91
C PHE A 54 24.23 -18.36 26.33
N LEU A 55 24.17 -19.60 26.82
CA LEU A 55 22.91 -20.19 27.28
C LEU A 55 22.44 -19.57 28.61
N VAL A 56 23.35 -19.21 29.51
CA VAL A 56 23.00 -18.50 30.77
C VAL A 56 22.63 -17.04 30.52
N VAL A 57 23.21 -16.38 29.50
CA VAL A 57 22.77 -15.04 29.07
C VAL A 57 21.42 -15.09 28.35
N LEU A 58 21.13 -16.14 27.56
CA LEU A 58 19.81 -16.33 26.93
C LEU A 58 18.71 -16.69 27.93
N ILE A 59 19.01 -17.49 28.97
CA ILE A 59 18.07 -17.82 30.05
C ILE A 59 17.94 -16.65 31.05
N GLY A 60 19.02 -15.91 31.30
CA GLY A 60 19.00 -14.70 32.13
C GLY A 60 18.23 -13.54 31.48
N MET A 61 18.33 -13.37 30.15
CA MET A 61 17.54 -12.37 29.43
C MET A 61 16.07 -12.75 29.32
N SER A 62 15.70 -14.05 29.30
CA SER A 62 14.29 -14.45 29.35
C SER A 62 13.66 -14.31 30.74
N ALA A 63 14.44 -14.37 31.82
CA ALA A 63 13.95 -14.08 33.17
C ALA A 63 13.88 -12.57 33.49
N VAL A 64 14.77 -11.75 32.90
CA VAL A 64 14.74 -10.28 33.08
C VAL A 64 13.74 -9.59 32.13
N LEU A 65 13.40 -10.20 30.99
CA LEU A 65 12.31 -9.74 30.12
C LEU A 65 10.90 -10.05 30.66
N GLN A 66 10.77 -10.78 31.77
CA GLN A 66 9.47 -11.06 32.41
C GLN A 66 9.15 -10.13 33.60
N ASN A 67 9.98 -9.13 33.94
CA ASN A 67 9.72 -8.30 35.13
C ASN A 67 9.94 -6.79 34.97
N GLU A 68 10.02 -6.28 33.74
CA GLU A 68 9.82 -4.86 33.50
C GLU A 68 8.55 -4.65 32.68
N GLN A 69 7.44 -4.75 33.41
CA GLN A 69 6.16 -4.16 33.08
C GLN A 69 6.34 -2.63 33.06
N SER A 70 7.02 -2.11 32.04
CA SER A 70 6.80 -0.76 31.57
C SER A 70 5.97 -0.91 30.31
N ALA A 71 4.67 -1.15 30.52
CA ALA A 71 3.70 -1.02 29.46
C ALA A 71 3.88 0.39 28.88
N ALA A 72 4.45 0.47 27.67
CA ALA A 72 3.98 1.49 26.76
C ALA A 72 2.46 1.34 26.78
N PRO A 73 1.68 2.43 26.99
CA PRO A 73 0.24 2.31 26.99
C PRO A 73 -0.13 1.63 25.67
N GLU A 74 -0.71 0.43 25.78
CA GLU A 74 -1.39 -0.22 24.67
C GLU A 74 -2.28 0.88 24.07
N PRO A 75 -2.17 1.20 22.77
CA PRO A 75 -3.03 2.21 22.18
C PRO A 75 -4.47 1.82 22.57
N PRO A 76 -5.26 2.76 23.14
CA PRO A 76 -6.58 2.41 23.60
C PRO A 76 -7.32 1.76 22.44
N PRO A 77 -8.04 0.64 22.65
CA PRO A 77 -8.79 0.00 21.58
C PRO A 77 -9.65 1.06 20.91
N GLU A 78 -9.49 1.23 19.60
CA GLU A 78 -10.32 2.14 18.83
C GLU A 78 -11.68 1.47 18.69
N THR A 79 -12.51 1.59 19.72
CA THR A 79 -13.75 0.81 19.86
C THR A 79 -14.80 1.10 18.80
N HIS A 80 -14.54 1.99 17.84
CA HIS A 80 -15.51 2.45 16.86
C HIS A 80 -14.92 2.74 15.46
N ILE A 81 -13.69 2.30 15.14
CA ILE A 81 -13.11 2.61 13.82
C ILE A 81 -13.94 2.08 12.65
N PHE A 82 -14.67 0.99 12.84
CA PHE A 82 -15.58 0.43 11.85
C PHE A 82 -17.06 0.79 12.10
N GLU A 83 -17.39 1.59 13.11
CA GLU A 83 -18.79 1.84 13.50
C GLU A 83 -19.58 2.51 12.37
N GLY A 84 -20.74 1.95 12.04
CA GLY A 84 -21.58 2.36 10.91
C GLY A 84 -21.08 1.94 9.53
N MET A 85 -20.01 1.14 9.44
CA MET A 85 -19.45 0.69 8.16
C MET A 85 -20.05 -0.63 7.70
N ILE A 86 -20.22 -0.74 6.39
CA ILE A 86 -20.59 -1.97 5.70
C ILE A 86 -19.47 -2.32 4.73
N PHE A 87 -19.04 -3.56 4.77
CA PHE A 87 -18.02 -4.16 3.93
C PHE A 87 -18.70 -5.22 3.07
N GLN A 88 -18.64 -5.08 1.75
CA GLN A 88 -19.25 -6.01 0.79
C GLN A 88 -18.16 -6.87 0.16
N GLY A 89 -18.40 -8.18 0.03
CA GLY A 89 -17.48 -9.09 -0.63
C GLY A 89 -17.31 -8.71 -2.11
N GLN A 90 -16.05 -8.57 -2.55
CA GLN A 90 -15.72 -8.20 -3.93
C GLN A 90 -15.92 -9.37 -4.88
N THR A 91 -15.47 -10.57 -4.49
CA THR A 91 -15.59 -11.80 -5.28
C THR A 91 -16.89 -12.56 -5.00
N ASN A 92 -17.41 -12.43 -3.78
CA ASN A 92 -18.65 -13.04 -3.32
C ASN A 92 -19.58 -11.90 -2.89
N SER A 93 -20.35 -11.35 -3.82
CA SER A 93 -21.25 -10.21 -3.53
C SER A 93 -22.36 -10.53 -2.52
N GLY A 94 -22.55 -11.82 -2.23
CA GLY A 94 -23.41 -12.31 -1.15
C GLY A 94 -22.80 -12.21 0.24
N ASP A 95 -21.49 -11.98 0.36
CA ASP A 95 -20.82 -11.88 1.65
C ASP A 95 -20.79 -10.42 2.10
N SER A 96 -21.09 -10.15 3.37
CA SER A 96 -20.93 -8.81 3.94
C SER A 96 -20.58 -8.82 5.42
N LEU A 97 -19.85 -7.80 5.84
CA LEU A 97 -19.56 -7.50 7.25
C LEU A 97 -20.22 -6.16 7.58
N GLN A 98 -21.05 -6.14 8.62
CA GLN A 98 -21.78 -4.95 9.04
C GLN A 98 -21.41 -4.62 10.49
N PHE A 99 -20.88 -3.43 10.69
CA PHE A 99 -20.43 -2.93 11.98
C PHE A 99 -21.42 -1.87 12.46
N ILE A 100 -22.42 -2.24 13.28
CA ILE A 100 -23.52 -1.36 13.66
C ILE A 100 -23.87 -1.53 15.14
N ASP A 101 -23.99 -0.41 15.83
CA ASP A 101 -24.32 -0.28 17.25
C ASP A 101 -23.41 -1.13 18.14
N GLY A 102 -22.11 -1.16 17.83
CA GLY A 102 -21.13 -1.97 18.55
C GLY A 102 -21.26 -3.48 18.33
N ASN A 103 -21.90 -3.91 17.23
CA ASN A 103 -21.98 -5.32 16.82
C ASN A 103 -21.33 -5.52 15.45
N LEU A 104 -20.76 -6.71 15.24
CA LEU A 104 -20.37 -7.22 13.92
C LEU A 104 -21.38 -8.28 13.49
N THR A 105 -22.10 -8.04 12.40
CA THR A 105 -22.89 -9.08 11.72
C THR A 105 -22.15 -9.51 10.46
N ILE A 106 -21.89 -10.81 10.37
CA ILE A 106 -21.33 -11.47 9.19
C ILE A 106 -22.47 -12.17 8.47
N PHE A 107 -22.72 -11.77 7.23
CA PHE A 107 -23.66 -12.41 6.34
C PHE A 107 -22.88 -13.13 5.24
N THR A 108 -23.19 -14.39 4.97
CA THR A 108 -22.59 -15.17 3.88
C THR A 108 -23.69 -15.82 3.07
N ASP A 109 -23.73 -15.55 1.77
CA ASP A 109 -24.66 -16.17 0.83
C ASP A 109 -23.90 -16.95 -0.26
N PRO A 110 -23.77 -18.27 -0.11
CA PRO A 110 -23.06 -19.11 -1.06
C PRO A 110 -23.77 -19.20 -2.43
N MET A 111 -25.09 -18.93 -2.53
CA MET A 111 -25.80 -18.95 -3.82
C MET A 111 -25.41 -17.76 -4.69
N MET A 112 -25.15 -16.61 -4.08
CA MET A 112 -24.66 -15.40 -4.78
C MET A 112 -23.18 -15.51 -5.16
N SER A 113 -22.43 -16.39 -4.49
CA SER A 113 -21.01 -16.67 -4.75
C SER A 113 -20.78 -17.62 -5.94
N ALA A 114 -21.77 -18.44 -6.28
CA ALA A 114 -21.69 -19.48 -7.31
C ALA A 114 -21.88 -18.97 -8.75
N VAL A 115 -22.33 -17.72 -8.95
CA VAL A 115 -22.58 -17.15 -10.29
C VAL A 115 -21.28 -16.62 -10.91
N ARG A 116 -20.28 -17.50 -11.09
CA ARG A 116 -19.19 -17.25 -12.03
C ARG A 116 -19.66 -17.67 -13.44
N PRO A 117 -19.27 -16.96 -14.52
CA PRO A 117 -19.73 -17.27 -15.88
C PRO A 117 -19.39 -18.69 -16.40
N TRP A 118 -18.62 -19.45 -15.63
CA TRP A 118 -18.03 -20.75 -15.98
C TRP A 118 -18.49 -21.88 -15.05
N THR A 119 -19.32 -21.60 -14.04
CA THR A 119 -19.84 -22.64 -13.15
C THR A 119 -21.00 -23.36 -13.84
N ASP A 120 -20.95 -24.69 -13.87
CA ASP A 120 -22.06 -25.51 -14.35
C ASP A 120 -23.30 -25.19 -13.49
N PRO A 121 -24.47 -24.84 -14.06
CA PRO A 121 -25.68 -24.55 -13.28
C PRO A 121 -26.11 -25.70 -12.37
N ASP A 122 -25.62 -26.91 -12.59
CA ASP A 122 -25.86 -28.09 -11.75
C ASP A 122 -24.94 -28.18 -10.52
N ASP A 123 -23.88 -27.38 -10.43
CA ASP A 123 -22.96 -27.27 -9.27
C ASP A 123 -23.34 -26.11 -8.32
N ALA A 124 -24.51 -25.49 -8.52
CA ALA A 124 -25.03 -24.47 -7.61
C ALA A 124 -25.25 -25.07 -6.21
N SER A 125 -24.38 -24.67 -5.27
CA SER A 125 -24.47 -25.05 -3.86
C SER A 125 -25.87 -24.80 -3.31
N SER A 126 -26.48 -25.83 -2.72
CA SER A 126 -27.76 -25.73 -2.00
C SER A 126 -27.59 -25.21 -0.56
N GLU A 127 -26.41 -24.69 -0.23
CA GLU A 127 -26.15 -24.15 1.11
C GLU A 127 -27.02 -22.91 1.35
N GLN A 128 -27.64 -22.87 2.51
CA GLN A 128 -28.44 -21.72 2.93
C GLN A 128 -27.52 -20.56 3.31
N ALA A 129 -27.98 -19.34 3.05
CA ALA A 129 -27.36 -18.15 3.59
C ALA A 129 -27.24 -18.27 5.12
N ASN A 130 -26.10 -17.85 5.64
CA ASN A 130 -25.81 -17.87 7.07
C ASN A 130 -25.58 -16.44 7.57
N GLU A 131 -26.07 -16.16 8.77
CA GLU A 131 -25.91 -14.89 9.45
C GLU A 131 -25.40 -15.16 10.87
N THR A 132 -24.30 -14.52 11.25
CA THR A 132 -23.71 -14.64 12.58
C THR A 132 -23.42 -13.26 13.13
N THR A 133 -23.92 -12.98 14.33
CA THR A 133 -23.73 -11.69 15.01
C THR A 133 -22.86 -11.83 16.25
N TYR A 134 -21.85 -10.97 16.34
CA TYR A 134 -20.99 -10.81 17.51
C TYR A 134 -21.27 -9.45 18.15
N SER A 135 -21.51 -9.44 19.46
CA SER A 135 -21.84 -8.22 20.19
C SER A 135 -20.64 -7.67 20.96
N LYS A 136 -20.74 -6.38 21.33
CA LYS A 136 -19.74 -5.66 22.13
C LYS A 136 -18.34 -5.79 21.53
N ILE A 137 -18.26 -5.51 20.24
CA ILE A 137 -17.00 -5.67 19.54
C ILE A 137 -16.01 -4.58 19.96
N THR A 138 -14.74 -4.91 19.91
CA THR A 138 -13.65 -3.92 19.97
C THR A 138 -12.69 -4.20 18.83
N VAL A 139 -12.25 -3.15 18.15
CA VAL A 139 -11.29 -3.27 17.06
C VAL A 139 -9.95 -2.72 17.54
N VAL A 140 -8.92 -3.53 17.38
CA VAL A 140 -7.53 -3.14 17.65
C VAL A 140 -6.82 -3.05 16.32
N ARG A 141 -6.16 -1.92 16.08
CA ARG A 141 -5.42 -1.66 14.86
C ARG A 141 -3.92 -1.67 15.14
N GLU A 142 -3.19 -2.42 14.33
CA GLU A 142 -1.73 -2.41 14.26
C GLU A 142 -1.33 -2.24 12.79
N ASP A 143 -0.87 -1.05 12.41
CA ASP A 143 -0.58 -0.66 11.03
C ASP A 143 -1.77 -0.92 10.08
N SER A 144 -1.63 -1.91 9.20
CA SER A 144 -2.66 -2.35 8.24
C SER A 144 -3.51 -3.51 8.77
N LEU A 145 -3.20 -4.09 9.93
CA LEU A 145 -3.94 -5.22 10.50
C LEU A 145 -5.00 -4.71 11.50
N PHE A 146 -6.23 -5.18 11.31
CA PHE A 146 -7.38 -4.91 12.16
C PHE A 146 -7.86 -6.20 12.79
N SER A 147 -7.72 -6.30 14.11
CA SER A 147 -8.17 -7.44 14.90
C SER A 147 -9.48 -7.09 15.59
N VAL A 148 -10.54 -7.83 15.28
CA VAL A 148 -11.89 -7.65 15.85
C VAL A 148 -12.09 -8.67 16.96
N TYR A 149 -12.41 -8.18 18.15
CA TYR A 149 -12.69 -8.97 19.33
C TYR A 149 -14.16 -8.84 19.73
N SER A 150 -14.73 -9.89 20.31
CA SER A 150 -16.05 -9.88 20.95
C SER A 150 -15.93 -10.52 22.34
N ASP A 151 -16.37 -9.80 23.37
CA ASP A 151 -16.19 -10.18 24.78
C ASP A 151 -14.73 -10.59 25.10
N GLY A 152 -13.75 -9.91 24.48
CA GLY A 152 -12.31 -10.15 24.68
C GLY A 152 -11.72 -11.33 23.90
N ASN A 153 -12.51 -12.06 23.11
CA ASN A 153 -12.03 -13.15 22.25
C ASN A 153 -11.87 -12.65 20.82
N LEU A 154 -10.76 -13.01 20.16
CA LEU A 154 -10.56 -12.70 18.75
C LEU A 154 -11.61 -13.45 17.92
N VAL A 155 -12.39 -12.73 17.12
CA VAL A 155 -13.44 -13.31 16.27
C VAL A 155 -13.18 -13.11 14.79
N PHE A 156 -12.44 -12.06 14.43
CA PHE A 156 -12.21 -11.73 13.02
C PHE A 156 -10.91 -10.94 12.85
N THR A 157 -10.25 -11.09 11.70
CA THR A 157 -9.06 -10.30 11.33
C THR A 157 -9.20 -9.80 9.90
N LEU A 158 -8.89 -8.53 9.70
CA LEU A 158 -8.89 -7.87 8.40
C LEU A 158 -7.55 -7.20 8.16
N THR A 159 -6.89 -7.50 7.05
CA THR A 159 -5.73 -6.76 6.59
C THR A 159 -6.17 -5.75 5.56
N GLN A 160 -5.95 -4.48 5.84
CA GLN A 160 -6.20 -3.41 4.88
C GLN A 160 -5.18 -3.50 3.74
N THR A 161 -5.67 -3.74 2.54
CA THR A 161 -4.86 -3.83 1.31
C THR A 161 -4.96 -2.56 0.47
N ALA A 162 -6.03 -1.78 0.67
CA ALA A 162 -6.22 -0.43 0.13
C ALA A 162 -7.14 0.40 1.06
N PRO A 163 -7.27 1.73 0.86
CA PRO A 163 -8.03 2.61 1.76
C PRO A 163 -9.48 2.19 2.08
N ARG A 164 -10.09 1.41 1.18
CA ARG A 164 -11.45 0.88 1.28
C ARG A 164 -11.50 -0.66 1.11
N MET A 165 -10.34 -1.32 1.00
CA MET A 165 -10.26 -2.75 0.72
C MET A 165 -9.57 -3.50 1.85
N PHE A 166 -10.18 -4.61 2.24
CA PHE A 166 -9.75 -5.42 3.36
C PHE A 166 -9.80 -6.88 2.99
N GLU A 167 -8.77 -7.63 3.34
CA GLU A 167 -8.67 -9.07 3.12
C GLU A 167 -8.74 -9.80 4.45
N ASP A 168 -9.60 -10.81 4.56
CA ASP A 168 -9.65 -11.67 5.75
C ASP A 168 -8.53 -12.74 5.73
N SER A 169 -8.42 -13.52 6.81
CA SER A 169 -7.44 -14.60 6.91
C SER A 169 -7.65 -15.75 5.92
N SER A 170 -8.81 -15.81 5.27
CA SER A 170 -9.18 -16.82 4.27
C SER A 170 -8.93 -16.34 2.83
N GLY A 171 -8.51 -15.08 2.66
CA GLY A 171 -8.28 -14.45 1.35
C GLY A 171 -9.52 -13.82 0.73
N ASN A 172 -10.63 -13.68 1.47
CA ASN A 172 -11.81 -12.98 0.97
C ASN A 172 -11.56 -11.48 1.03
N VAL A 173 -11.81 -10.80 -0.09
CA VAL A 173 -11.65 -9.35 -0.19
C VAL A 173 -13.00 -8.66 -0.02
N TYR A 174 -13.03 -7.67 0.84
CA TYR A 174 -14.18 -6.83 1.12
C TYR A 174 -13.91 -5.38 0.78
N VAL A 175 -14.92 -4.69 0.26
CA VAL A 175 -14.90 -3.27 -0.07
C VAL A 175 -15.89 -2.49 0.78
N THR A 176 -15.51 -1.31 1.24
CA THR A 176 -16.40 -0.40 1.97
C THR A 176 -16.47 0.98 1.32
N ASN A 177 -17.54 1.72 1.57
CA ASN A 177 -17.71 3.08 1.02
C ASN A 177 -16.97 4.15 1.83
N GLN A 178 -16.59 3.82 3.06
CA GLN A 178 -15.94 4.76 3.97
C GLN A 178 -14.43 4.49 4.00
N TYR A 179 -13.64 5.56 4.02
CA TYR A 179 -12.18 5.45 4.11
C TYR A 179 -11.74 5.14 5.52
N ILE A 180 -10.72 4.29 5.63
CA ILE A 180 -10.00 4.08 6.87
C ILE A 180 -8.54 4.43 6.60
N GLU A 181 -8.08 5.52 7.19
CA GLU A 181 -6.81 6.13 6.84
C GLU A 181 -5.63 5.37 7.43
N GLU A 182 -4.56 5.13 6.68
CA GLU A 182 -3.21 4.93 7.26
C GLU A 182 -2.63 6.29 7.61
N ALA A 183 -2.22 6.48 8.88
CA ALA A 183 -1.75 7.76 9.41
C ALA A 183 -0.57 8.38 8.61
N ASP A 184 0.23 7.57 7.92
CA ASP A 184 1.38 8.01 7.11
C ASP A 184 1.08 8.10 5.58
N SER A 185 -0.13 7.74 5.14
CA SER A 185 -0.43 7.55 3.70
C SER A 185 -0.98 8.79 2.97
N LEU A 186 -1.42 9.83 3.71
CA LEU A 186 -2.06 11.01 3.12
C LEU A 186 -1.10 12.11 2.69
N THR A 187 0.21 11.90 2.86
CA THR A 187 1.19 12.83 2.30
C THR A 187 1.20 12.70 0.78
N ALA A 188 0.87 13.80 0.10
CA ALA A 188 0.92 13.91 -1.33
C ALA A 188 2.37 13.80 -1.86
N ARG A 189 2.55 13.25 -3.06
CA ARG A 189 3.84 13.02 -3.71
C ARG A 189 3.71 13.22 -5.22
N VAL A 190 4.66 13.93 -5.82
CA VAL A 190 4.62 14.22 -7.27
C VAL A 190 4.64 12.92 -8.08
N GLU A 191 5.37 11.91 -7.60
CA GLU A 191 5.51 10.60 -8.24
C GLU A 191 4.19 9.84 -8.36
N ASP A 192 3.16 10.20 -7.59
CA ASP A 192 1.84 9.58 -7.70
C ASP A 192 1.19 9.86 -9.07
N PHE A 193 1.60 10.94 -9.76
CA PHE A 193 1.12 11.28 -11.10
C PHE A 193 1.76 10.47 -12.22
N ASP A 194 2.92 9.85 -12.00
CA ASP A 194 3.64 9.09 -13.03
C ASP A 194 2.88 7.82 -13.46
N LEU A 195 2.01 7.32 -12.57
CA LEU A 195 1.13 6.18 -12.85
C LEU A 195 -0.15 6.59 -13.59
N GLY A 196 -0.46 7.88 -13.60
CA GLY A 196 -1.73 8.42 -14.05
C GLY A 196 -2.90 8.06 -13.12
N PHE A 197 -3.86 8.96 -13.07
CA PHE A 197 -5.13 8.83 -12.36
C PHE A 197 -6.26 8.70 -13.37
N ASN A 198 -7.13 7.72 -13.14
CA ASN A 198 -8.28 7.43 -13.97
C ASN A 198 -9.55 7.85 -13.25
N ILE A 199 -10.51 8.40 -13.98
CA ILE A 199 -11.85 8.62 -13.48
C ILE A 199 -12.82 7.63 -14.12
N ASP A 200 -13.93 7.34 -13.43
CA ASP A 200 -15.05 6.59 -14.00
C ASP A 200 -15.53 7.22 -15.32
N GLY A 201 -15.31 6.51 -16.43
CA GLY A 201 -15.60 7.00 -17.78
C GLY A 201 -14.42 6.94 -18.76
N GLY A 202 -13.23 6.51 -18.30
CA GLY A 202 -12.07 6.31 -19.16
C GLY A 202 -11.27 7.58 -19.45
N GLN A 203 -11.41 8.60 -18.61
CA GLN A 203 -10.52 9.77 -18.64
C GLN A 203 -9.29 9.46 -17.77
N ILE A 204 -8.13 9.91 -18.23
CA ILE A 204 -6.83 9.71 -17.63
C ILE A 204 -6.16 11.07 -17.44
N PHE A 205 -5.64 11.30 -16.25
CA PHE A 205 -4.91 12.49 -15.88
C PHE A 205 -3.60 12.10 -15.22
N GLY A 206 -2.46 12.43 -15.82
CA GLY A 206 -1.19 11.92 -15.33
C GLY A 206 0.00 12.60 -15.94
N ASN A 207 1.18 12.26 -15.43
CA ASN A 207 2.45 12.72 -15.96
C ASN A 207 2.94 11.76 -17.05
N ASN A 208 3.57 12.30 -18.09
CA ASN A 208 4.31 11.53 -19.07
C ASN A 208 5.72 12.12 -19.25
N VAL A 209 6.52 11.54 -20.15
CA VAL A 209 7.89 12.01 -20.45
C VAL A 209 8.00 13.45 -20.93
N ASN A 210 6.89 14.06 -21.33
CA ASN A 210 6.82 15.41 -21.89
C ASN A 210 6.09 16.41 -20.99
N GLY A 211 5.49 15.99 -19.87
CA GLY A 211 4.73 16.84 -18.95
C GLY A 211 3.39 16.23 -18.53
N ILE A 212 2.43 17.07 -18.13
CA ILE A 212 1.11 16.60 -17.71
C ILE A 212 0.23 16.35 -18.93
N VAL A 213 -0.41 15.19 -18.95
CA VAL A 213 -1.36 14.76 -19.97
C VAL A 213 -2.76 14.68 -19.37
N ILE A 214 -3.71 15.23 -20.11
CA ILE A 214 -5.14 15.00 -19.91
C ILE A 214 -5.62 14.24 -21.14
N TYR A 215 -5.93 12.95 -20.97
CA TYR A 215 -6.58 12.14 -21.99
C TYR A 215 -8.02 11.89 -21.59
N MET A 216 -8.93 12.07 -22.54
CA MET A 216 -10.36 12.02 -22.30
C MET A 216 -11.06 11.19 -23.37
N GLY A 217 -11.78 10.17 -22.92
CA GLY A 217 -12.92 9.62 -23.66
C GLY A 217 -14.11 10.61 -23.67
N ASN A 218 -15.33 10.13 -23.94
CA ASN A 218 -16.52 11.00 -23.89
C ASN A 218 -16.64 11.73 -22.53
N LEU A 219 -16.94 13.05 -22.52
CA LEU A 219 -17.29 13.78 -21.30
C LEU A 219 -18.61 13.20 -20.78
N GLY A 220 -18.49 12.31 -19.81
CA GLY A 220 -19.61 11.63 -19.19
C GLY A 220 -20.02 12.35 -17.93
N MET A 221 -21.15 13.08 -17.97
CA MET A 221 -21.91 13.35 -16.75
C MET A 221 -22.32 12.01 -16.14
N ARG A 222 -21.72 11.65 -15.00
CA ARG A 222 -22.16 10.52 -14.18
C ARG A 222 -22.61 11.09 -12.84
N ASN A 223 -23.83 10.70 -12.43
CA ASN A 223 -24.47 11.14 -11.19
C ASN A 223 -24.76 12.66 -11.07
N GLY A 224 -24.83 13.38 -12.20
CA GLY A 224 -25.27 14.78 -12.23
C GLY A 224 -24.22 15.83 -11.86
N ASN A 225 -23.00 15.41 -11.45
CA ASN A 225 -21.90 16.32 -11.13
C ASN A 225 -20.77 16.20 -12.16
N LEU A 226 -20.27 17.35 -12.61
CA LEU A 226 -19.07 17.44 -13.45
C LEU A 226 -17.82 17.29 -12.57
N SER A 227 -16.80 16.62 -13.11
CA SER A 227 -15.45 16.70 -12.51
C SER A 227 -14.84 18.07 -12.79
N VAL A 228 -13.82 18.44 -12.03
CA VAL A 228 -13.04 19.67 -12.31
C VAL A 228 -12.38 19.59 -13.71
N LEU A 229 -12.02 18.40 -14.19
CA LEU A 229 -11.52 18.21 -15.56
C LEU A 229 -12.61 18.44 -16.61
N ASP A 230 -13.84 17.96 -16.37
CA ASP A 230 -14.97 18.18 -17.27
C ASP A 230 -15.28 19.68 -17.38
N GLU A 231 -15.29 20.40 -16.26
CA GLU A 231 -15.50 21.86 -16.23
C GLU A 231 -14.41 22.62 -16.97
N PHE A 232 -13.14 22.29 -16.70
CA PHE A 232 -11.99 22.87 -17.38
C PHE A 232 -12.12 22.74 -18.90
N LEU A 233 -12.47 21.56 -19.41
CA LEU A 233 -12.58 21.33 -20.85
C LEU A 233 -13.78 22.03 -21.48
N LEU A 234 -14.91 22.07 -20.79
CA LEU A 234 -16.09 22.81 -21.23
C LEU A 234 -15.77 24.31 -21.34
N GLU A 235 -14.99 24.86 -20.40
CA GLU A 235 -14.51 26.25 -20.46
C GLU A 235 -13.60 26.49 -21.68
N LYS A 236 -12.77 25.50 -22.05
CA LYS A 236 -11.96 25.54 -23.28
C LYS A 236 -12.75 25.33 -24.57
N GLY A 237 -14.06 25.08 -24.47
CA GLY A 237 -14.97 24.95 -25.62
C GLY A 237 -14.97 23.56 -26.26
N TYR A 238 -14.47 22.54 -25.57
CA TYR A 238 -14.55 21.15 -26.03
C TYR A 238 -15.95 20.56 -25.79
N ASN A 239 -16.40 19.66 -26.67
CA ASN A 239 -17.72 19.03 -26.57
C ASN A 239 -17.64 17.61 -25.99
N SER A 240 -18.76 17.16 -25.40
CA SER A 240 -18.84 15.89 -24.66
C SER A 240 -18.66 14.61 -25.47
N THR A 241 -18.64 14.71 -26.78
CA THR A 241 -18.45 13.58 -27.70
C THR A 241 -17.04 13.48 -28.26
N ASP A 242 -16.18 14.45 -27.97
CA ASP A 242 -14.85 14.51 -28.55
C ASP A 242 -13.91 13.62 -27.74
N SER A 243 -13.09 12.83 -28.44
CA SER A 243 -11.90 12.23 -27.83
C SER A 243 -10.82 13.29 -27.79
N ILE A 244 -10.42 13.69 -26.59
CA ILE A 244 -9.55 14.84 -26.37
C ILE A 244 -8.22 14.35 -25.80
N TYR A 245 -7.13 14.85 -26.36
CA TYR A 245 -5.78 14.66 -25.84
C TYR A 245 -5.12 16.04 -25.71
N LEU A 246 -4.87 16.45 -24.47
CA LEU A 246 -4.15 17.68 -24.15
C LEU A 246 -2.84 17.35 -23.46
N GLU A 247 -1.80 18.08 -23.83
CA GLU A 247 -0.46 17.93 -23.30
C GLU A 247 0.03 19.31 -22.84
N PHE A 248 0.47 19.37 -21.59
CA PHE A 248 0.93 20.59 -20.92
C PHE A 248 2.40 20.43 -20.57
N PRO A 249 3.33 20.73 -21.50
CA PRO A 249 4.73 20.38 -21.35
C PRO A 249 5.50 21.24 -20.34
N LYS A 250 4.88 22.30 -19.84
CA LYS A 250 5.43 23.17 -18.80
C LYS A 250 4.68 23.03 -17.47
N ALA A 251 3.78 22.05 -17.37
CA ALA A 251 2.99 21.89 -16.17
C ALA A 251 3.88 21.53 -14.97
N GLN A 252 3.47 22.00 -13.80
CA GLN A 252 4.18 21.78 -12.53
C GLN A 252 3.19 21.28 -11.48
N ILE A 253 3.63 20.33 -10.68
CA ILE A 253 2.87 19.83 -9.54
C ILE A 253 3.51 20.39 -8.28
N VAL A 254 2.75 21.16 -7.52
CA VAL A 254 3.11 21.61 -6.18
C VAL A 254 2.37 20.74 -5.17
N VAL A 255 3.06 20.36 -4.10
CA VAL A 255 2.55 19.47 -3.06
C VAL A 255 2.61 20.18 -1.71
N GLU A 256 1.47 20.29 -1.03
CA GLU A 256 1.36 20.89 0.30
C GLU A 256 0.51 20.02 1.21
N GLY A 257 1.16 19.25 2.10
CA GLY A 257 0.47 18.31 2.97
C GLY A 257 -0.21 17.19 2.17
N SER A 258 -1.55 17.18 2.18
CA SER A 258 -2.37 16.28 1.37
C SER A 258 -2.79 16.88 0.03
N MET A 259 -2.50 18.15 -0.25
CA MET A 259 -2.97 18.83 -1.45
C MET A 259 -1.97 18.75 -2.60
N TYR A 260 -2.51 18.53 -3.78
CA TYR A 260 -1.88 18.70 -5.08
C TYR A 260 -2.42 19.95 -5.75
N THR A 261 -1.53 20.84 -6.18
CA THR A 261 -1.85 21.93 -7.10
C THR A 261 -1.09 21.69 -8.40
N VAL A 262 -1.83 21.37 -9.47
CA VAL A 262 -1.29 21.12 -10.80
C VAL A 262 -1.42 22.40 -11.63
N HIS A 263 -0.34 23.15 -11.77
CA HIS A 263 -0.26 24.32 -12.65
C HIS A 263 -0.08 23.83 -14.09
N LEU A 264 -1.10 23.98 -14.93
CA LEU A 264 -1.04 23.60 -16.33
C LEU A 264 -0.26 24.64 -17.17
N ASN A 265 -0.37 25.91 -16.79
CA ASN A 265 0.39 27.06 -17.30
C ASN A 265 0.37 28.21 -16.27
N ASP A 266 0.75 29.42 -16.69
CA ASP A 266 0.86 30.60 -15.79
C ASP A 266 -0.51 31.10 -15.28
N GLU A 267 -1.61 30.74 -15.94
CA GLU A 267 -2.96 31.23 -15.63
C GLU A 267 -3.90 30.13 -15.11
N GLU A 268 -3.57 28.86 -15.36
CA GLU A 268 -4.47 27.72 -15.11
C GLU A 268 -3.87 26.71 -14.14
N SER A 269 -4.66 26.36 -13.13
CA SER A 269 -4.32 25.33 -12.15
C SER A 269 -5.53 24.47 -11.79
N LEU A 270 -5.25 23.21 -11.44
CA LEU A 270 -6.21 22.25 -10.95
C LEU A 270 -5.79 21.79 -9.55
N GLU A 271 -6.75 21.65 -8.64
CA GLU A 271 -6.49 21.26 -7.26
C GLU A 271 -7.10 19.90 -6.94
N PHE A 272 -6.33 19.07 -6.26
CA PHE A 272 -6.76 17.74 -5.82
C PHE A 272 -6.28 17.46 -4.41
N GLU A 273 -7.14 16.85 -3.60
CA GLU A 273 -6.80 16.35 -2.28
C GLU A 273 -6.42 14.87 -2.39
N LYS A 274 -5.28 14.48 -1.81
CA LYS A 274 -4.96 13.07 -1.58
C LYS A 274 -5.86 12.55 -0.47
N VAL A 275 -6.77 11.65 -0.85
CA VAL A 275 -7.73 11.03 0.07
C VAL A 275 -7.41 9.55 0.32
N GLY A 276 -6.35 9.03 -0.28
CA GLY A 276 -5.86 7.70 -0.02
C GLY A 276 -4.62 7.35 -0.83
N LYS A 277 -4.08 6.16 -0.57
CA LYS A 277 -3.05 5.55 -1.41
C LYS A 277 -3.59 5.43 -2.83
N ARG A 278 -3.00 6.20 -3.77
CA ARG A 278 -3.38 6.23 -5.20
C ARG A 278 -4.78 6.74 -5.50
N ILE A 279 -5.36 7.50 -4.58
CA ILE A 279 -6.68 8.12 -4.77
C ILE A 279 -6.56 9.62 -4.49
N ILE A 280 -7.00 10.41 -5.45
CA ILE A 280 -7.12 11.86 -5.32
C ILE A 280 -8.57 12.28 -5.54
N LYS A 281 -8.96 13.40 -4.97
CA LYS A 281 -10.34 13.92 -5.04
C LYS A 281 -10.30 15.38 -5.44
N ASP A 282 -11.13 15.77 -6.40
CA ASP A 282 -11.25 17.18 -6.80
C ASP A 282 -12.20 17.98 -5.89
N ALA A 283 -12.28 19.29 -6.13
CA ALA A 283 -13.15 20.21 -5.38
C ALA A 283 -14.65 19.88 -5.52
N ASN A 284 -15.05 19.16 -6.57
CA ASN A 284 -16.43 18.71 -6.79
C ASN A 284 -16.72 17.37 -6.09
N GLY A 285 -15.76 16.85 -5.32
CA GLY A 285 -15.86 15.61 -4.57
C GLY A 285 -15.70 14.37 -5.42
N ARG A 286 -15.18 14.49 -6.65
CA ARG A 286 -15.00 13.36 -7.55
C ARG A 286 -13.63 12.74 -7.37
N GLU A 287 -13.62 11.42 -7.27
CA GLU A 287 -12.42 10.64 -6.97
C GLU A 287 -11.78 10.10 -8.25
N TYR A 288 -10.46 10.09 -8.28
CA TYR A 288 -9.62 9.58 -9.35
C TYR A 288 -8.66 8.53 -8.79
N TYR A 289 -8.44 7.48 -9.58
CA TYR A 289 -7.80 6.24 -9.16
C TYR A 289 -6.63 5.90 -10.06
N SER A 290 -5.46 5.68 -9.47
CA SER A 290 -4.32 5.16 -10.22
C SER A 290 -4.32 3.63 -10.22
N ASN A 291 -4.27 3.02 -11.41
CA ASN A 291 -4.20 1.56 -11.57
C ASN A 291 -2.74 1.10 -11.54
N ASP A 292 -2.45 0.03 -10.81
CA ASP A 292 -1.12 -0.59 -10.73
C ASP A 292 -0.71 -1.34 -12.01
N THR A 293 -1.61 -1.42 -13.00
CA THR A 293 -1.42 -2.23 -14.20
C THR A 293 -1.10 -1.35 -15.40
N LEU A 294 0.14 -0.87 -15.45
CA LEU A 294 0.86 -0.76 -16.72
C LEU A 294 1.62 -2.09 -16.91
N GLU A 295 0.91 -3.14 -17.37
CA GLU A 295 1.54 -4.26 -18.07
C GLU A 295 1.41 -4.03 -19.59
#